data_AF-A0A2R7RDS5-F1
#
_entry.id   AF-A0A2R7RDS5-F1
#
_cell.length_a   1.000
_cell.length_b   1.000
_cell.length_c   1.000
_cell.angle_alpha   90.00
_cell.angle_beta   90.00
_cell.angle_gamma   90.00
#
_symmetry.space_group_name_H-M   'P 1'
#
loop_
_entity.id
_entity.type
_entity.pdbx_description
1 polymer ?
#
loop_
_entity_poly.entity_id
_entity_poly.type
_entity_poly.pdbx_seq_one_letter_code
_entity_poly.pdbx_strand_id
1 'polypeptide(L)'
;MTLPLHIPQTHGTTPPALRLFTSESVTEGHPDKICDQISDAILDALLAADPESRVAVETMATTGLVHVAGEVTTDAYVEIPQIVRETILGIGYDSSANGFD
;
A
#
# COMPACT_ATOMS: atom_id res chain seq x y z
N MET A 1 45.61 56.09 12.93
CA MET A 1 46.44 54.88 13.11
C MET A 1 45.47 53.69 13.07
N THR A 2 45.20 53.19 11.87
CA THR A 2 44.24 52.11 11.59
C THR A 2 44.95 50.77 11.72
N LEU A 3 44.54 49.94 12.68
CA LEU A 3 44.96 48.54 12.72
C LEU A 3 44.12 47.74 11.71
N PRO A 4 44.71 46.91 10.84
CA PRO A 4 43.94 46.05 9.95
C PRO A 4 43.36 44.88 10.74
N LEU A 5 42.04 44.67 10.61
CA LEU A 5 41.35 43.50 11.14
C LEU A 5 41.77 42.27 10.32
N HIS A 6 42.48 41.33 10.94
CA HIS A 6 42.81 40.05 10.33
C HIS A 6 41.55 39.17 10.30
N ILE A 7 40.93 39.04 9.12
CA ILE A 7 39.81 38.11 8.89
C ILE A 7 40.41 36.71 8.67
N PRO A 8 40.07 35.69 9.49
CA PRO A 8 40.54 34.33 9.26
C PRO A 8 39.89 33.76 8.00
N GLN A 9 40.71 33.20 7.12
CA GLN A 9 40.27 32.48 5.92
C GLN A 9 39.49 31.24 6.36
N THR A 10 38.17 31.22 6.15
CA THR A 10 37.34 30.04 6.40
C THR A 10 37.69 28.95 5.39
N HIS A 11 38.22 27.84 5.89
CA HIS A 11 38.58 26.66 5.11
C HIS A 11 37.36 26.17 4.30
N GLY A 12 37.51 26.10 2.97
CA GLY A 12 36.42 25.80 2.05
C GLY A 12 35.87 24.39 2.25
N THR A 13 34.66 24.29 2.80
CA THR A 13 33.84 23.10 2.72
C THR A 13 33.02 23.17 1.44
N THR A 14 33.31 22.29 0.48
CA THR A 14 32.48 22.12 -0.71
C THR A 14 31.05 21.77 -0.27
N PRO A 15 30.01 22.48 -0.73
CA PRO A 15 28.63 22.11 -0.40
C PRO A 15 28.38 20.65 -0.83
N PRO A 16 27.63 19.86 -0.04
CA PRO A 16 27.39 18.46 -0.35
C PRO A 16 26.82 18.34 -1.76
N ALA A 17 27.40 17.44 -2.57
CA ALA A 17 26.95 17.21 -3.93
C ALA A 17 25.45 16.87 -3.92
N LEU A 18 24.65 17.60 -4.71
CA LEU A 18 23.24 17.32 -4.89
C LEU A 18 23.10 15.89 -5.45
N ARG A 19 22.47 15.00 -4.69
CA ARG A 19 22.19 13.63 -5.10
C ARG A 19 20.80 13.57 -5.74
N LEU A 20 20.71 13.05 -6.96
CA LEU A 20 19.43 12.73 -7.56
C LEU A 20 18.84 11.49 -6.86
N PHE A 21 17.58 11.60 -6.47
CA PHE A 21 16.79 10.53 -5.87
C PHE A 21 15.45 10.47 -6.58
N THR A 22 14.99 9.27 -6.90
CA THR A 22 13.70 9.02 -7.54
C THR A 22 12.93 7.98 -6.74
N SER A 23 11.62 8.15 -6.67
CA SER A 23 10.65 7.23 -6.08
C SER A 23 9.41 7.23 -6.97
N GLU A 24 8.68 6.13 -6.95
CA GLU A 24 7.42 5.95 -7.68
C GLU A 24 6.32 5.50 -6.72
N SER A 25 5.08 5.62 -7.18
CA SER A 25 3.89 5.16 -6.50
C SER A 25 2.89 4.71 -7.55
N VAL A 26 1.96 3.85 -7.15
CA VAL A 26 0.88 3.36 -7.99
C VAL A 26 -0.46 3.72 -7.34
N THR A 27 -1.51 3.83 -8.14
CA THR A 27 -2.86 4.09 -7.63
C THR A 27 -3.43 2.85 -6.95
N GLU A 28 -4.52 3.04 -6.22
CA GLU A 28 -5.33 1.95 -5.64
C GLU A 28 -5.83 0.93 -6.67
N GLY A 29 -5.97 1.34 -7.93
CA GLY A 29 -6.37 0.47 -9.04
C GLY A 29 -5.23 -0.35 -9.65
N HIS A 30 -3.97 -0.20 -9.20
CA HIS A 30 -2.91 -1.09 -9.66
C HIS A 30 -3.20 -2.52 -9.17
N PRO A 31 -3.11 -3.57 -10.03
CA PRO A 31 -3.49 -4.94 -9.64
C PRO A 31 -2.86 -5.42 -8.33
N ASP A 32 -1.57 -5.14 -8.12
CA ASP A 32 -0.89 -5.46 -6.86
C ASP A 32 -1.55 -4.77 -5.65
N LYS A 33 -1.96 -3.50 -5.79
CA LYS A 33 -2.66 -2.76 -4.73
C LYS A 33 -4.10 -3.19 -4.54
N ILE A 34 -4.76 -3.73 -5.56
CA ILE A 34 -6.08 -4.36 -5.40
C ILE A 34 -5.94 -5.60 -4.51
N CYS A 35 -4.93 -6.45 -4.75
CA CYS A 35 -4.66 -7.62 -3.92
C CYS A 35 -4.38 -7.22 -2.46
N ASP A 36 -3.51 -6.23 -2.23
CA ASP A 36 -3.22 -5.70 -0.90
C ASP A 36 -4.52 -5.27 -0.18
N GLN A 37 -5.35 -4.46 -0.85
CA GLN A 37 -6.60 -3.94 -0.26
C GLN A 37 -7.62 -5.03 0.04
N ILE A 38 -7.72 -6.07 -0.79
CA ILE A 38 -8.61 -7.20 -0.54
C ILE A 38 -8.14 -7.99 0.68
N SER A 39 -6.84 -8.31 0.76
CA SER A 39 -6.26 -9.01 1.90
C SER A 39 -6.46 -8.22 3.20
N ASP A 40 -6.23 -6.91 3.18
CA ASP A 40 -6.43 -6.03 4.34
C ASP A 40 -7.92 -5.90 4.71
N ALA A 41 -8.83 -5.81 3.75
CA ALA A 41 -10.28 -5.74 4.04
C ALA A 41 -10.80 -7.02 4.71
N ILE A 42 -10.27 -8.18 4.33
CA ILE A 42 -10.58 -9.46 4.97
C ILE A 42 -10.03 -9.49 6.40
N LEU A 43 -8.78 -9.06 6.59
CA LEU A 43 -8.17 -8.93 7.92
C LEU A 43 -9.00 -8.02 8.83
N ASP A 44 -9.39 -6.83 8.33
CA ASP A 44 -10.18 -5.86 9.08
C ASP A 44 -11.54 -6.42 9.48
N ALA A 45 -12.25 -7.09 8.56
CA ALA A 45 -13.55 -7.69 8.85
C ALA A 45 -13.44 -8.78 9.92
N LEU A 46 -12.39 -9.60 9.86
CA LEU A 46 -12.12 -10.66 10.84
C LEU A 46 -11.77 -10.07 12.20
N LEU A 47 -10.86 -9.09 12.27
CA LEU A 47 -10.47 -8.45 13.53
C LEU A 47 -11.61 -7.64 14.17
N ALA A 48 -12.51 -7.06 13.36
CA ALA A 48 -13.69 -6.37 13.86
C ALA A 48 -14.69 -7.34 14.52
N ALA A 49 -14.80 -8.56 14.01
CA ALA A 49 -15.70 -9.58 14.55
C ALA A 49 -15.07 -10.40 15.69
N ASP A 50 -13.78 -10.71 15.59
CA ASP A 50 -12.97 -11.44 16.57
C ASP A 50 -11.54 -10.83 16.63
N PRO A 51 -11.25 -10.00 17.65
CA PRO A 51 -9.95 -9.35 17.81
C PRO A 51 -8.75 -10.29 18.01
N GLU A 52 -8.97 -11.57 18.37
CA GLU A 52 -7.91 -12.56 18.54
C GLU A 52 -7.63 -13.35 17.25
N SER A 53 -8.28 -12.99 16.14
CA SER A 53 -8.10 -13.62 14.83
C SER A 53 -6.64 -13.61 14.39
N ARG A 54 -6.16 -14.75 13.92
CA ARG A 54 -4.86 -14.89 13.23
C ARG A 54 -5.13 -15.11 11.75
N VAL A 55 -4.65 -14.18 10.94
CA VAL A 55 -5.00 -14.11 9.51
C VAL A 55 -3.72 -14.02 8.70
N ALA A 56 -3.51 -14.98 7.83
CA ALA A 56 -2.48 -14.99 6.79
C ALA A 56 -3.19 -15.22 5.46
N VAL A 57 -3.80 -14.16 4.91
CA VAL A 57 -4.61 -14.21 3.69
C VAL A 57 -3.87 -13.56 2.54
N GLU A 58 -3.74 -14.30 1.46
CA GLU A 58 -3.08 -13.90 0.22
C GLU A 58 -4.11 -13.76 -0.90
N THR A 59 -3.99 -12.69 -1.67
CA THR A 59 -4.88 -12.42 -2.81
C THR A 59 -4.11 -12.43 -4.11
N MET A 60 -4.62 -13.15 -5.11
CA MET A 60 -4.13 -13.11 -6.49
C MET A 60 -5.26 -12.66 -7.41
N ALA A 61 -4.99 -11.67 -8.26
CA ALA A 61 -5.94 -11.18 -9.25
C ALA A 61 -5.40 -11.36 -10.68
N THR A 62 -6.28 -11.77 -11.58
CA THR A 62 -6.04 -11.80 -13.03
C THR A 62 -7.36 -11.59 -13.76
N THR A 63 -7.38 -11.62 -15.09
CA THR A 63 -8.57 -11.31 -15.90
C THR A 63 -9.81 -12.09 -15.45
N GLY A 64 -10.79 -11.38 -14.89
CA GLY A 64 -12.07 -11.93 -14.43
C GLY A 64 -11.98 -12.90 -13.25
N LEU A 65 -10.87 -12.90 -12.50
CA LEU A 65 -10.66 -13.81 -11.37
C LEU A 65 -9.96 -13.10 -10.22
N VAL A 66 -10.54 -13.23 -9.03
CA VAL A 66 -9.84 -13.08 -7.76
C VAL A 66 -9.77 -14.45 -7.09
N HIS A 67 -8.57 -14.84 -6.69
CA HIS A 67 -8.32 -16.02 -5.88
C HIS A 67 -7.79 -15.57 -4.52
N VAL A 68 -8.56 -15.87 -3.48
CA VAL A 68 -8.17 -15.66 -2.08
C VAL A 68 -7.75 -17.00 -1.49
N ALA A 69 -6.57 -17.04 -0.87
CA ALA A 69 -6.00 -18.25 -0.26
C ALA A 69 -5.29 -17.91 1.06
N GLY A 70 -4.85 -18.93 1.79
CA GLY A 70 -4.09 -18.79 3.03
C GLY A 70 -4.80 -19.40 4.23
N GLU A 71 -4.36 -19.02 5.43
CA GLU A 71 -4.81 -19.61 6.69
C GLU A 71 -5.44 -18.57 7.61
N VAL A 72 -6.60 -18.93 8.16
CA VAL A 72 -7.31 -18.13 9.15
C VAL A 72 -7.60 -19.01 10.37
N THR A 73 -7.33 -18.48 11.56
CA THR A 73 -7.80 -19.03 12.83
C THR A 73 -8.60 -17.95 13.54
N THR A 74 -9.91 -18.18 13.70
CA THR A 74 -10.88 -17.21 14.22
C THR A 74 -12.13 -17.96 14.69
N ASP A 75 -12.88 -17.39 15.63
CA ASP A 75 -14.25 -17.84 15.97
C ASP A 75 -15.32 -17.11 15.15
N ALA A 76 -14.94 -16.11 14.34
CA ALA A 76 -15.85 -15.32 13.51
C ALA A 76 -16.16 -15.98 12.16
N TYR A 77 -17.21 -15.49 11.53
CA TYR A 77 -17.54 -15.76 10.14
C TYR A 77 -17.71 -14.45 9.39
N VAL A 78 -17.10 -14.36 8.20
CA VAL A 78 -17.21 -13.22 7.29
C VAL A 78 -17.47 -13.71 5.87
N GLU A 79 -18.31 -12.99 5.12
CA GLU A 79 -18.65 -13.31 3.74
C GLU A 79 -17.56 -12.80 2.78
N ILE A 80 -16.49 -13.58 2.62
CA ILE A 80 -15.32 -13.21 1.81
C ILE A 80 -15.69 -12.75 0.38
N PRO A 81 -16.56 -13.46 -0.39
CA PRO A 81 -16.90 -13.01 -1.74
C PRO A 81 -17.57 -11.64 -1.78
N GLN A 82 -18.35 -11.30 -0.76
CA GLN A 82 -19.00 -9.99 -0.66
C GLN A 82 -17.95 -8.90 -0.39
N ILE A 83 -17.04 -9.12 0.56
CA ILE A 83 -15.95 -8.18 0.88
C ILE A 83 -15.09 -7.91 -0.36
N VAL A 84 -14.67 -8.97 -1.07
CA VAL A 84 -13.89 -8.86 -2.31
C VAL A 84 -14.61 -7.95 -3.32
N ARG A 85 -15.90 -8.20 -3.57
CA ARG A 85 -16.68 -7.44 -4.55
C ARG A 85 -16.87 -5.98 -4.13
N GLU A 86 -17.14 -5.73 -2.85
CA GLU A 86 -17.29 -4.38 -2.33
C GLU A 86 -15.98 -3.58 -2.41
N THR A 87 -14.84 -4.21 -2.12
CA THR A 87 -13.52 -3.59 -2.27
C THR A 87 -13.24 -3.22 -3.73
N ILE A 88 -13.48 -4.15 -4.69
CA ILE A 88 -13.28 -3.91 -6.13
C ILE A 88 -14.16 -2.75 -6.64
N LEU A 89 -15.43 -2.73 -6.25
CA LEU A 89 -16.36 -1.66 -6.61
C LEU A 89 -15.96 -0.32 -5.96
N GLY A 90 -15.47 -0.35 -4.71
CA GLY A 90 -14.97 0.84 -4.01
C GLY A 90 -13.78 1.50 -4.70
N ILE A 91 -12.92 0.70 -5.36
CA ILE A 91 -11.79 1.17 -6.18
C ILE A 91 -12.26 1.74 -7.53
N GLY A 92 -13.43 1.34 -8.03
CA GLY A 92 -14.02 1.83 -9.28
C GLY A 92 -14.01 0.85 -10.45
N TYR A 93 -13.77 -0.45 -10.21
CA TYR A 93 -13.95 -1.50 -11.20
C TYR A 93 -15.40 -1.99 -11.18
N ASP A 94 -16.28 -1.27 -11.87
CA ASP A 94 -17.74 -1.47 -11.90
C ASP A 94 -18.28 -1.83 -13.29
N SER A 95 -17.39 -2.15 -14.23
CA SER A 95 -17.73 -2.41 -15.62
C SER A 95 -16.61 -3.16 -16.32
N SER A 96 -16.99 -4.20 -17.07
CA SER A 96 -16.07 -4.95 -17.94
C SER A 96 -15.29 -4.07 -18.92
N ALA A 97 -15.80 -2.87 -19.25
CA ALA A 97 -15.09 -1.89 -20.09
C ALA A 97 -13.78 -1.36 -19.45
N ASN A 98 -13.68 -1.42 -18.13
CA ASN A 98 -12.49 -1.03 -17.36
C ASN A 98 -11.46 -2.17 -17.26
N GLY A 99 -11.75 -3.33 -17.85
CA GLY A 99 -10.89 -4.52 -17.85
C GLY A 99 -11.08 -5.45 -16.65
N PHE A 100 -11.95 -5.09 -15.70
CA PHE A 100 -12.27 -5.88 -14.50
C PHE A 100 -13.65 -5.45 -13.95
N ASP A 101 -14.43 -6.40 -13.43
CA ASP A 101 -15.83 -6.25 -12.96
C ASP A 101 -16.20 -7.42 -12.03
#